data_AF-A0A1W7CU64-F1
#
_entry.id   AF-A0A1W7CU64-F1
#
_cell.length_a   1.000
_cell.length_b   1.000
_cell.length_c   1.000
_cell.angle_alpha   90.00
_cell.angle_beta   90.00
_cell.angle_gamma   90.00
#
_symmetry.space_group_name_H-M   'P 1'
#
loop_
_entity.id
_entity.type
_entity.pdbx_description
1 polymer ?
#
loop_
_entity_poly.entity_id
_entity_poly.type
_entity_poly.pdbx_seq_one_letter_code
_entity_poly.pdbx_strand_id
1 'polypeptide(L)' 'MSPETITGPHLVRVEKGRASDEELAAVTALLMARAARPAAEEAAPGRSPAPWRRFERARAYRAPHSWQG' A
#
# COMPACT_ATOMS: atom_id res chain seq x y z
N MET A 1 -2.87 17.86 14.61
CA MET A 1 -3.40 17.45 13.29
C MET A 1 -4.59 16.56 13.56
N SER A 2 -5.79 17.13 13.53
CA SER A 2 -7.02 16.37 13.82
C SER A 2 -7.25 15.35 12.70
N PRO A 3 -7.66 14.11 12.99
CA PRO A 3 -8.01 13.18 11.93
C PRO A 3 -9.31 13.68 11.29
N GLU A 4 -9.23 14.25 10.08
CA GLU A 4 -10.41 14.35 9.23
C GLU A 4 -10.92 12.93 9.00
N THR A 5 -12.03 12.62 9.64
CA THR A 5 -12.71 11.35 9.43
C THR A 5 -13.29 11.40 8.03
N ILE A 6 -12.71 10.63 7.11
CA ILE A 6 -13.19 10.51 5.74
C ILE A 6 -14.54 9.77 5.79
N THR A 7 -15.63 10.53 5.89
CA THR A 7 -17.01 10.04 5.78
C THR A 7 -17.48 10.25 4.35
N GLY A 8 -16.92 9.47 3.42
CA GLY A 8 -17.35 9.44 2.02
C GLY A 8 -17.77 8.02 1.62
N PRO A 9 -18.69 7.85 0.66
CA PRO A 9 -19.19 6.54 0.23
C PRO A 9 -18.11 5.67 -0.42
N HIS A 10 -16.96 6.24 -0.78
CA HIS A 10 -15.83 5.53 -1.38
C HIS A 10 -14.58 5.65 -0.52
N LEU A 11 -14.40 4.69 0.39
CA LEU A 11 -13.17 4.54 1.18
C LEU A 11 -12.00 3.99 0.34
N VAL A 12 -12.29 3.40 -0.83
CA VAL A 12 -11.33 2.80 -1.75
C VAL A 12 -11.62 3.27 -3.18
N ARG A 13 -10.56 3.63 -3.92
CA ARG A 13 -10.64 4.04 -5.33
C ARG A 13 -10.01 2.98 -6.24
N VAL A 14 -10.70 2.62 -7.31
CA VAL A 14 -10.19 1.72 -8.35
C VAL A 14 -9.56 2.55 -9.45
N GLU A 15 -8.24 2.41 -9.66
CA GLU A 15 -7.49 3.18 -10.66
C GLU A 15 -7.64 2.62 -12.09
N LYS A 16 -7.82 1.30 -12.22
CA LYS A 16 -7.91 0.61 -13.51
C LYS A 16 -8.89 -0.56 -13.41
N GLY A 17 -9.68 -0.76 -14.46
CA GLY A 17 -10.71 -1.80 -14.50
C GLY A 17 -11.93 -1.47 -13.66
N ARG A 18 -12.77 -2.48 -13.40
CA ARG A 18 -13.94 -2.39 -12.53
C ARG A 18 -13.86 -3.54 -11.53
N ALA A 19 -13.95 -3.23 -10.25
CA ALA A 19 -14.08 -4.24 -9.21
C ALA A 19 -15.57 -4.58 -9.02
N SER A 20 -15.86 -5.85 -8.76
CA SER A 20 -17.19 -6.25 -8.28
C SER A 20 -17.40 -5.80 -6.83
N ASP A 21 -18.65 -5.83 -6.38
CA ASP A 21 -18.99 -5.51 -4.99
C ASP A 21 -18.34 -6.50 -4.02
N GLU A 22 -18.25 -7.78 -4.40
CA GLU A 22 -17.56 -8.82 -3.63
C GLU A 22 -16.06 -8.56 -3.51
N GLU A 23 -15.41 -8.13 -4.60
CA GLU A 23 -13.99 -7.80 -4.60
C GLU A 23 -13.69 -6.58 -3.70
N LEU A 24 -14.54 -5.54 -3.75
CA LEU A 24 -14.42 -4.38 -2.87
C LEU A 24 -14.65 -4.76 -1.40
N ALA A 25 -15.64 -5.63 -1.12
CA ALA A 25 -15.90 -6.15 0.21
C ALA A 25 -14.72 -6.95 0.75
N ALA A 26 -14.10 -7.81 -0.08
CA ALA A 26 -12.94 -8.61 0.30
C ALA A 26 -11.74 -7.73 0.68
N VAL A 27 -11.43 -6.71 -0.13
CA VAL A 27 -10.34 -5.76 0.17
C VAL A 27 -10.63 -4.98 1.46
N THR A 28 -11.86 -4.52 1.65
CA THR A 28 -12.26 -3.79 2.85
C THR A 28 -12.14 -4.67 4.11
N ALA A 29 -12.63 -5.92 4.05
CA ALA A 29 -12.51 -6.89 5.14
C ALA A 29 -11.04 -7.18 5.47
N LEU A 30 -10.18 -7.32 4.46
CA LEU A 30 -8.75 -7.49 4.64
C LEU A 30 -8.10 -6.30 5.35
N LEU A 31 -8.43 -5.07 4.94
CA LEU A 31 -7.91 -3.86 5.58
C LEU A 31 -8.35 -3.76 7.04
N MET A 32 -9.62 -4.05 7.33
CA MET A 32 -10.15 -4.09 8.69
C MET A 32 -9.45 -5.16 9.54
N ALA A 33 -9.24 -6.36 9.00
CA ALA A 33 -8.52 -7.43 9.70
C ALA A 33 -7.06 -7.05 10.01
N ARG A 34 -6.38 -6.34 9.09
CA ARG A 34 -5.02 -5.83 9.34
C ARG A 34 -5.00 -4.73 10.39
N ALA A 35 -5.98 -3.82 10.37
CA ALA A 35 -6.08 -2.74 11.36
C ALA A 35 -6.41 -3.27 12.77
N ALA A 36 -7.15 -4.38 12.85
CA ALA A 36 -7.50 -5.04 14.11
C ALA A 36 -6.36 -5.90 14.68
N ARG A 37 -5.31 -6.20 13.90
CA ARG A 37 -4.18 -6.98 14.39
C ARG A 37 -3.45 -6.17 15.46
N PRO A 38 -3.27 -6.69 16.68
CA PRO A 38 -2.47 -6.01 17.70
C PRO A 38 -1.08 -5.74 17.13
N ALA A 39 -0.49 -4.60 17.48
CA ALA A 39 0.90 -4.32 17.14
C ALA A 39 1.75 -5.40 17.81
N ALA A 40 2.09 -6.45 17.06
CA ALA A 40 3.12 -7.36 17.48
C ALA A 40 4.40 -6.53 17.65
N GLU A 41 5.16 -6.76 18.72
CA GLU A 41 6.59 -6.43 18.77
C GLU A 41 7.33 -7.30 17.74
N GLU A 42 6.92 -7.22 16.47
CA GLU A 42 7.78 -7.53 15.35
C GLU A 42 8.86 -6.46 15.44
N ALA A 43 10.04 -6.82 15.98
CA ALA A 43 11.23 -6.00 15.92
C ALA A 43 11.31 -5.44 14.50
N ALA A 44 10.94 -4.17 14.33
CA ALA A 44 10.73 -3.62 13.02
C ALA A 44 12.03 -3.87 12.25
N PRO A 45 12.04 -4.64 11.14
CA PRO A 45 13.22 -4.65 10.30
C PRO A 45 13.44 -3.20 9.96
N GLY A 46 14.54 -2.63 10.49
CA GLY A 46 14.75 -1.19 10.55
C GLY A 46 14.39 -0.63 9.20
N ARG A 47 13.37 0.24 9.16
CA ARG A 47 12.71 0.70 7.94
C ARG A 47 13.79 1.00 6.91
N SER A 48 14.01 0.08 5.97
CA SER A 48 14.97 0.33 4.91
C SER A 48 14.39 1.54 4.19
N PRO A 49 15.02 2.73 4.28
CA PRO A 49 14.51 3.87 3.56
C PRO A 49 14.42 3.40 2.12
N ALA A 50 13.24 3.55 1.50
CA ALA A 50 13.09 3.30 0.07
C ALA A 50 14.32 3.93 -0.57
N PRO A 51 15.19 3.15 -1.23
CA PRO A 51 16.45 3.69 -1.67
C PRO A 51 16.08 4.68 -2.77
N TRP A 52 16.02 5.96 -2.41
CA TRP A 52 15.98 7.05 -3.34
C TRP A 52 17.34 7.00 -4.03
N ARG A 53 17.44 6.09 -5.02
CA ARG A 53 18.64 5.90 -5.80
C ARG A 53 18.81 7.21 -6.55
N ARG A 54 19.98 7.83 -6.43
CA ARG A 54 20.35 8.87 -7.39
C ARG A 54 20.29 8.22 -8.77
N PHE A 55 19.44 8.76 -9.63
CA PHE A 55 19.22 8.24 -10.99
C PHE A 55 20.54 8.11 -11.76
N GLU A 56 21.51 8.99 -11.49
CA GLU A 56 22.87 9.00 -12.04
C GLU A 56 23.69 7.74 -11.70
N ARG A 57 23.37 7.03 -10.60
CA ARG A 57 24.06 5.83 -10.12
C ARG A 57 23.21 4.56 -10.24
N ALA A 58 21.97 4.66 -10.69
CA ALA A 58 21.13 3.51 -11.00
C ALA A 58 21.51 2.97 -12.39
N ARG A 59 21.49 1.64 -12.56
CA ARG A 59 21.62 1.02 -13.89
C ARG A 59 20.53 1.62 -14.78
N ALA A 60 20.93 2.25 -15.90
CA ALA A 60 20.04 3.02 -16.79
C ALA A 60 18.88 2.20 -17.41
N TYR A 61 18.91 0.87 -17.26
CA TYR A 61 17.85 -0.02 -17.73
C TYR A 61 17.37 -0.94 -16.61
N ARG A 62 16.06 -0.91 -16.39
CA ARG A 62 15.32 -1.81 -15.50
C ARG A 62 14.24 -2.49 -16.33
N ALA A 63 14.11 -3.80 -16.18
CA ALA A 63 13.15 -4.57 -16.96
C ALA A 63 11.70 -4.14 -16.61
N PRO A 64 10.80 -3.98 -17.60
CA PRO A 64 9.43 -3.50 -17.40
C PRO A 64 8.59 -4.35 -16.43
N HIS A 65 8.98 -5.59 -16.19
CA HIS A 65 8.26 -6.55 -15.34
C HIS A 65 8.80 -6.64 -13.90
N SER A 66 9.72 -5.75 -13.51
CA SER A 66 10.24 -5.74 -12.14
C SER A 66 9.41 -4.81 -11.25
N TRP A 67 8.83 -5.38 -10.18
CA TRP A 67 8.02 -4.64 -9.21
C TRP A 67 8.76 -4.33 -7.90
N GLN A 68 10.01 -4.82 -7.76
CA GLN A 68 10.88 -4.64 -6.59
C GLN A 68 12.03 -3.68 -6.93
N GLY A 69 12.08 -2.52 -6.26
CA GLY A 69 13.15 -1.51 -6.37
C GLY A 69 14.03 -1.49 -5.12
#